data_AF-A0A963YTZ7-F1
#
_entry.id   AF-A0A963YTZ7-F1
#
_cell.length_a   1.000
_cell.length_b   1.000
_cell.length_c   1.000
_cell.angle_alpha   90.00
_cell.angle_beta   90.00
_cell.angle_gamma   90.00
#
_symmetry.space_group_name_H-M   'P 1'
#
loop_
_entity.id
_entity.type
_entity.pdbx_description
1 polymer ?
#
loop_
_entity_poly.entity_id
_entity_poly.type
_entity_poly.pdbx_seq_one_letter_code
_entity_poly.pdbx_strand_id
1 'polypeptide(L)'
;MLPDQLQLGVPQSDESEVSAPQQALNYNAFDVGLNNQKMALLGLFHKAKELGAGVILPDLSIFNPASGIHGQTSLDSVFPVEPLYRFARAYRIPILDDRQIETISAFECFTRGGSLVGAAGAKGMVALDEFSGHFFSGLQPRLAEAPVLQYLKHEVFRKRQVKVVVQLRIEKDWTAHFERAQQSNHDFGEDNTLNFNEIFSKITKSMPDLGGVLYVVCDETNLPVSKDEIREAVLQRHGISILWKSDVLTTSDINALSLLEQSVIDFEMALEAPCFIGMSRSTFSNMAGLEKFYRRRSALQHHFIYNLRGEQLGRRYDNGSYIVPATVCDPLLARVPLAPPHYADVVFPITLIAHISTHGDFTTESALSGGAYGNPLCCGQRGDTAKRTIEGFSFTSQLADLGIEYRAQLDDGTWTEWLTQGRFAGARGLSLPLRGFSLRMTGALSLNYVCYLIASFSGKPDLVQVEEGQDCVAETSHSLEAMQIVFRRR
;
A
#
# COMPACT_ATOMS: atom_id res chain seq x y z
N MET A 1 52.99 -51.17 -6.68
CA MET A 1 52.96 -50.05 -7.64
C MET A 1 51.59 -49.99 -8.28
N LEU A 2 50.78 -49.04 -7.83
CA LEU A 2 49.64 -48.42 -8.52
C LEU A 2 49.38 -47.11 -7.75
N PRO A 3 49.24 -45.93 -8.41
CA PRO A 3 49.46 -44.63 -7.78
C PRO A 3 48.17 -43.94 -7.30
N ASP A 4 48.35 -43.17 -6.23
CA ASP A 4 47.65 -41.96 -5.75
C ASP A 4 46.26 -41.61 -6.29
N GLN A 5 45.30 -41.61 -5.36
CA GLN A 5 44.01 -40.95 -5.49
C GLN A 5 44.18 -39.43 -5.34
N LEU A 6 43.84 -38.69 -6.39
CA LEU A 6 43.63 -37.24 -6.37
C LEU A 6 42.55 -36.88 -5.34
N GLN A 7 42.96 -36.26 -4.23
CA GLN A 7 42.06 -35.51 -3.35
C GLN A 7 41.61 -34.25 -4.11
N LEU A 8 40.35 -34.24 -4.54
CA LEU A 8 39.66 -33.02 -4.96
C LEU A 8 39.41 -32.18 -3.71
N GLY A 9 40.17 -31.09 -3.57
CA GLY A 9 39.98 -30.10 -2.52
C GLY A 9 38.58 -29.51 -2.61
N VAL A 10 37.84 -29.58 -1.50
CA VAL A 10 36.64 -28.79 -1.28
C VAL A 10 37.07 -27.31 -1.32
N PRO A 11 36.45 -26.44 -2.13
CA PRO A 11 36.71 -25.02 -2.04
C PRO A 11 36.28 -24.57 -0.64
N GLN A 12 37.23 -24.11 0.18
CA GLN A 12 36.90 -23.31 1.35
C GLN A 12 36.08 -22.13 0.83
N SER A 13 34.83 -22.04 1.26
CA SER A 13 34.04 -20.83 1.09
C SER A 13 34.83 -19.70 1.75
N ASP A 14 35.25 -18.72 0.95
CA ASP A 14 35.60 -17.39 1.44
C ASP A 14 34.35 -16.84 2.15
N GLU A 15 34.18 -17.18 3.43
CA GLU A 15 33.53 -16.31 4.38
C GLU A 15 34.44 -15.10 4.52
N SER A 16 34.35 -14.18 3.55
CA SER A 16 34.86 -12.83 3.74
C SER A 16 34.18 -12.31 5.00
N GLU A 17 34.94 -12.19 6.10
CA GLU A 17 34.50 -11.49 7.30
C GLU A 17 33.98 -10.12 6.85
N VAL A 18 32.66 -9.97 6.82
CA VAL A 18 32.04 -8.67 6.62
C VAL A 18 32.47 -7.85 7.81
N SER A 19 33.39 -6.92 7.59
CA SER A 19 33.89 -6.02 8.64
C SER A 19 32.69 -5.44 9.38
N ALA A 20 32.59 -5.70 10.68
CA ALA A 20 31.46 -5.26 11.45
C ALA A 20 31.35 -3.72 11.33
N PRO A 21 30.14 -3.15 11.14
CA PRO A 21 30.03 -1.73 10.85
C PRO A 21 30.63 -0.91 11.98
N GLN A 22 31.38 0.12 11.57
CA GLN A 22 32.12 1.00 12.46
C GLN A 22 31.19 1.96 13.23
N GLN A 23 29.92 2.07 12.84
CA GLN A 23 28.94 3.02 13.36
C GLN A 23 27.55 2.39 13.53
N ALA A 24 26.82 2.80 14.57
CA ALA A 24 25.44 2.38 14.84
C ALA A 24 24.51 3.59 14.89
N LEU A 25 23.34 3.50 14.24
CA LEU A 25 22.34 4.55 14.22
C LEU A 25 21.24 4.28 15.27
N ASN A 26 20.78 5.34 15.91
CA ASN A 26 19.64 5.33 16.81
C ASN A 26 18.89 6.67 16.74
N TYR A 27 17.67 6.74 17.27
CA TYR A 27 17.01 8.00 17.58
C TYR A 27 16.36 7.92 18.97
N ASN A 28 16.21 9.06 19.65
CA ASN A 28 15.45 9.13 20.91
C ASN A 28 13.95 8.88 20.67
N ALA A 29 13.27 8.25 21.63
CA ALA A 29 11.85 7.91 21.53
C ALA A 29 11.02 9.05 20.91
N PHE A 30 10.24 8.71 19.89
CA PHE A 30 9.56 9.70 19.07
C PHE A 30 8.15 9.95 19.60
N ASP A 31 7.96 11.14 20.16
CA ASP A 31 6.76 11.57 20.89
C ASP A 31 5.53 11.86 20.01
N VAL A 32 5.11 10.83 19.28
CA VAL A 32 3.98 10.83 18.35
C VAL A 32 3.22 9.50 18.43
N GLY A 33 2.06 9.42 17.77
CA GLY A 33 1.29 8.17 17.73
C GLY A 33 2.07 6.99 17.14
N LEU A 34 1.71 5.77 17.57
CA LEU A 34 2.40 4.52 17.23
C LEU A 34 2.74 4.37 15.74
N ASN A 35 1.79 4.66 14.84
CA ASN A 35 2.00 4.46 13.41
C ASN A 35 3.05 5.42 12.81
N ASN A 36 3.21 6.61 13.38
CA ASN A 36 4.31 7.52 13.02
C ASN A 36 5.66 6.97 13.55
N GLN A 37 5.67 6.38 14.76
CA GLN A 37 6.86 5.71 15.30
C GLN A 37 7.28 4.50 14.44
N LYS A 38 6.32 3.70 13.95
CA LYS A 38 6.59 2.60 13.01
C LYS A 38 7.26 3.07 11.71
N MET A 39 6.80 4.20 11.15
CA MET A 39 7.44 4.80 9.98
C MET A 39 8.82 5.36 10.30
N ALA A 40 9.02 5.97 11.47
CA ALA A 40 10.35 6.36 11.92
C ALA A 40 11.30 5.15 12.01
N LEU A 41 10.84 4.03 12.57
CA LEU A 41 11.61 2.80 12.64
C LEU A 41 11.99 2.29 11.24
N LEU A 42 11.04 2.24 10.30
CA LEU A 42 11.33 1.90 8.90
C LEU A 42 12.41 2.81 8.30
N GLY A 43 12.30 4.12 8.53
CA GLY A 43 13.27 5.10 8.04
C GLY A 43 14.66 4.94 8.64
N LEU A 44 14.76 4.60 9.92
CA LEU A 44 16.03 4.27 10.59
C LEU A 44 16.72 3.09 9.91
N PHE A 45 16.00 1.98 9.72
CA PHE A 45 16.53 0.80 9.02
C PHE A 45 16.91 1.11 7.57
N HIS A 46 16.11 1.91 6.87
CA HIS A 46 16.43 2.32 5.51
C HIS A 46 17.71 3.17 5.44
N LYS A 47 17.86 4.12 6.36
CA LYS A 47 19.06 4.96 6.45
C LYS A 47 20.30 4.13 6.80
N ALA A 48 20.18 3.18 7.72
CA ALA A 48 21.26 2.27 8.07
C ALA A 48 21.70 1.42 6.87
N LYS A 49 20.75 0.93 6.07
CA LYS A 49 21.04 0.21 4.82
C LYS A 49 21.85 1.06 3.84
N GLU A 50 21.48 2.32 3.64
CA GLU A 50 22.19 3.23 2.72
C GLU A 50 23.62 3.52 3.16
N LEU A 51 23.85 3.62 4.47
CA LEU A 51 25.17 3.93 5.04
C LEU A 51 26.03 2.69 5.31
N GLY A 52 25.48 1.48 5.20
CA GLY A 52 26.15 0.27 5.68
C GLY A 52 26.39 0.28 7.20
N ALA A 53 25.51 0.94 7.96
CA ALA A 53 25.61 1.08 9.41
C ALA A 53 24.77 0.02 10.16
N GLY A 54 25.06 -0.17 11.45
CA GLY A 54 24.20 -0.93 12.34
C GLY A 54 23.02 -0.10 12.87
N VAL A 55 22.06 -0.75 13.52
CA VAL A 55 20.92 -0.11 14.20
C VAL A 55 20.92 -0.49 15.67
N ILE A 56 20.67 0.47 16.55
CA ILE A 56 20.25 0.20 17.94
C ILE A 56 18.76 0.48 18.01
N LEU A 57 17.98 -0.50 18.47
CA LEU A 57 16.53 -0.40 18.51
C LEU A 57 16.10 0.74 19.46
N PRO A 58 15.31 1.72 19.00
CA PRO A 58 14.85 2.81 19.84
C PRO A 58 13.69 2.35 20.73
N ASP A 59 13.51 3.04 21.86
CA ASP A 59 12.31 2.91 22.67
C ASP A 59 11.08 3.51 21.97
N LEU A 60 9.90 3.03 22.33
CA LEU A 60 8.61 3.55 21.91
C LEU A 60 8.07 4.53 22.94
N SER A 61 7.52 5.65 22.46
CA SER A 61 6.80 6.61 23.30
C SER A 61 5.37 6.12 23.55
N ILE A 62 4.94 6.18 24.81
CA ILE A 62 3.54 6.04 25.23
C ILE A 62 2.96 7.44 25.31
N PHE A 63 2.20 7.82 24.27
CA PHE A 63 1.60 9.14 24.17
C PHE A 63 0.22 9.17 24.85
N ASN A 64 0.03 10.08 25.81
CA ASN A 64 -1.29 10.43 26.33
C ASN A 64 -1.69 11.84 25.83
N PRO A 65 -2.60 11.94 24.84
CA PRO A 65 -3.04 13.23 24.30
C PRO A 65 -3.70 14.14 25.33
N ALA A 66 -4.35 13.57 26.35
CA ALA A 66 -5.13 14.31 27.34
C ALA A 66 -4.28 14.89 28.48
N SER A 67 -3.16 14.25 28.82
CA SER A 67 -2.27 14.70 29.91
C SER A 67 -0.95 15.30 29.44
N GLY A 68 -0.55 15.10 28.19
CA GLY A 68 0.77 15.51 27.68
C GLY A 68 1.93 14.75 28.33
N ILE A 69 1.65 13.67 29.07
CA ILE A 69 2.68 12.83 29.71
C ILE A 69 3.16 11.79 28.71
N HIS A 70 4.48 11.71 28.55
CA HIS A 70 5.16 10.75 27.70
C HIS A 70 5.82 9.69 28.58
N GLY A 71 5.30 8.47 28.54
CA GLY A 71 6.02 7.29 29.02
C GLY A 71 6.92 6.72 27.92
N GLN A 72 7.86 5.86 28.27
CA GLN A 72 8.66 5.11 27.30
C GLN A 72 8.62 3.62 27.63
N THR A 73 8.70 2.79 26.62
CA THR A 73 8.82 1.34 26.77
C THR A 73 9.70 0.78 25.67
N SER A 74 10.39 -0.32 25.94
CA SER A 74 11.25 -0.94 24.94
C SER A 74 10.44 -1.43 23.75
N LEU A 75 11.00 -1.36 22.55
CA LEU A 75 10.36 -1.91 21.34
C LEU A 75 9.95 -3.37 21.55
N ASP A 76 10.82 -4.16 22.20
CA ASP A 76 10.59 -5.58 22.46
C ASP A 76 9.39 -5.84 23.39
N SER A 77 9.01 -4.90 24.24
CA SER A 77 7.80 -5.06 25.08
C SER A 77 6.51 -5.08 24.24
N VAL A 78 6.52 -4.46 23.05
CA VAL A 78 5.33 -4.30 22.20
C VAL A 78 5.39 -5.21 20.97
N PHE A 79 6.54 -5.30 20.31
CA PHE A 79 6.77 -6.09 19.11
C PHE A 79 7.86 -7.12 19.38
N PRO A 80 7.67 -8.42 19.09
CA PRO A 80 8.77 -9.37 19.11
C PRO A 80 9.88 -8.87 18.18
N VAL A 81 11.12 -8.80 18.67
CA VAL A 81 12.23 -8.29 17.86
C VAL A 81 12.85 -9.33 16.92
N GLU A 82 12.62 -10.63 17.14
CA GLU A 82 13.20 -11.70 16.30
C GLU A 82 12.87 -11.56 14.79
N PRO A 83 11.62 -11.26 14.37
CA PRO A 83 11.35 -10.89 12.98
C PRO A 83 12.18 -9.73 12.45
N LEU A 84 12.45 -8.70 13.27
CA LEU A 84 13.30 -7.58 12.90
C LEU A 84 14.76 -8.01 12.74
N TYR A 85 15.30 -8.86 13.62
CA TYR A 85 16.65 -9.43 13.44
C TYR A 85 16.78 -10.22 12.13
N ARG A 86 15.77 -11.03 11.77
CA ARG A 86 15.76 -11.77 10.49
C ARG A 86 15.72 -10.83 9.29
N PHE A 87 14.86 -9.82 9.33
CA PHE A 87 14.81 -8.76 8.32
C PHE A 87 16.16 -8.05 8.18
N ALA A 88 16.73 -7.62 9.29
CA ALA A 88 17.95 -6.84 9.33
C ALA A 88 19.13 -7.66 8.78
N ARG A 89 19.23 -8.95 9.14
CA ARG A 89 20.20 -9.90 8.56
C ARG A 89 20.06 -10.02 7.04
N ALA A 90 18.84 -10.17 6.52
CA ALA A 90 18.60 -10.28 5.08
C ALA A 90 19.07 -9.04 4.30
N TYR A 91 19.04 -7.86 4.94
CA TYR A 91 19.50 -6.60 4.38
C TYR A 91 20.90 -6.17 4.83
N ARG A 92 21.64 -7.03 5.55
CA ARG A 92 22.99 -6.75 6.08
C ARG A 92 23.06 -5.52 6.99
N ILE A 93 22.01 -5.32 7.79
CA ILE A 93 21.90 -4.27 8.80
C ILE A 93 22.01 -4.96 10.18
N PRO A 94 23.16 -4.97 10.85
CA PRO A 94 23.23 -5.61 12.16
C PRO A 94 22.50 -4.76 13.20
N ILE A 95 21.70 -5.41 14.04
CA ILE A 95 21.15 -4.80 15.25
C ILE A 95 22.16 -4.97 16.38
N LEU A 96 22.47 -3.89 17.09
CA LEU A 96 23.56 -3.78 18.06
C LEU A 96 23.05 -3.29 19.41
N ASP A 97 23.78 -3.59 20.48
CA ASP A 97 23.41 -3.17 21.84
C ASP A 97 24.15 -1.88 22.28
N ASP A 98 25.44 -1.69 21.96
CA ASP A 98 26.22 -0.56 22.48
C ASP A 98 27.54 -0.29 21.70
N ARG A 99 27.48 0.01 20.40
CA ARG A 99 28.65 0.49 19.60
C ARG A 99 28.58 2.00 19.42
N GLN A 100 29.66 2.65 18.94
CA GLN A 100 29.69 4.10 18.65
C GLN A 100 28.37 4.60 18.06
N ILE A 101 27.57 5.27 18.92
CA ILE A 101 26.19 5.63 18.66
C ILE A 101 26.17 6.98 17.96
N GLU A 102 25.54 7.04 16.80
CA GLU A 102 25.07 8.28 16.21
C GLU A 102 23.57 8.41 16.42
N THR A 103 23.17 9.38 17.25
CA THR A 103 21.77 9.76 17.40
C THR A 103 21.35 10.64 16.24
N ILE A 104 20.41 10.16 15.43
CA ILE A 104 19.84 10.89 14.30
C ILE A 104 18.43 11.39 14.62
N SER A 105 17.90 12.27 13.76
CA SER A 105 16.57 12.84 13.95
C SER A 105 15.46 11.81 13.71
N ALA A 106 14.62 11.59 14.73
CA ALA A 106 13.43 10.74 14.62
C ALA A 106 12.44 11.28 13.56
N PHE A 107 12.33 12.60 13.42
CA PHE A 107 11.47 13.23 12.41
C PHE A 107 11.98 13.02 10.98
N GLU A 108 13.31 13.05 10.78
CA GLU A 108 13.90 12.71 9.47
C GLU A 108 13.66 11.24 9.14
N CYS A 109 13.82 10.36 10.13
CA CYS A 109 13.49 8.94 9.96
C CYS A 109 12.01 8.75 9.61
N PHE A 110 11.10 9.44 10.30
CA PHE A 110 9.67 9.43 10.00
C PHE A 110 9.38 9.87 8.57
N THR A 111 9.97 10.99 8.13
CA THR A 111 9.78 11.54 6.78
C THR A 111 10.29 10.56 5.72
N ARG A 112 11.44 9.93 5.98
CA ARG A 112 12.01 8.88 5.12
C ARG A 112 11.11 7.65 5.05
N GLY A 113 10.64 7.15 6.20
CA GLY A 113 9.71 6.02 6.25
C GLY A 113 8.39 6.31 5.54
N GLY A 114 7.84 7.52 5.73
CA GLY A 114 6.64 7.98 5.03
C GLY A 114 6.82 8.01 3.51
N SER A 115 8.00 8.40 3.03
CA SER A 115 8.31 8.37 1.58
C SER A 115 8.31 6.96 1.01
N LEU A 116 8.87 5.98 1.75
CA LEU A 116 8.85 4.56 1.36
C LEU A 116 7.43 3.98 1.37
N VAL A 117 6.62 4.35 2.37
CA VAL A 117 5.19 3.99 2.43
C VAL A 117 4.43 4.55 1.24
N GLY A 118 4.65 5.83 0.88
CA GLY A 118 4.02 6.47 -0.27
C GLY A 118 4.40 5.80 -1.60
N ALA A 119 5.66 5.37 -1.74
CA ALA A 119 6.14 4.69 -2.93
C ALA A 119 5.48 3.30 -3.15
N ALA A 120 5.06 2.62 -2.08
CA ALA A 120 4.45 1.29 -2.17
C ALA A 120 3.14 1.27 -2.99
N GLY A 121 2.33 2.33 -2.93
CA GLY A 121 1.07 2.43 -3.68
C GLY A 121 1.29 2.46 -5.19
N ALA A 122 2.33 3.15 -5.63
CA ALA A 122 2.75 3.20 -7.04
C ALA A 122 3.25 1.83 -7.54
N LYS A 123 3.68 0.94 -6.64
CA LYS A 123 4.24 -0.36 -7.00
C LYS A 123 3.23 -1.50 -6.93
N GLY A 124 2.08 -1.31 -6.29
CA GLY A 124 1.06 -2.35 -6.19
C GLY A 124 1.62 -3.62 -5.54
N MET A 125 1.34 -4.79 -6.15
CA MET A 125 1.74 -6.10 -5.59
C MET A 125 3.26 -6.28 -5.48
N VAL A 126 4.05 -5.62 -6.34
CA VAL A 126 5.52 -5.65 -6.29
C VAL A 126 6.07 -5.11 -4.96
N ALA A 127 5.35 -4.19 -4.30
CA ALA A 127 5.76 -3.66 -3.00
C ALA A 127 5.89 -4.72 -1.90
N LEU A 128 5.26 -5.89 -2.05
CA LEU A 128 5.37 -7.01 -1.09
C LEU A 128 6.80 -7.54 -0.98
N ASP A 129 7.55 -7.56 -2.07
CA ASP A 129 8.93 -8.06 -2.14
C ASP A 129 9.98 -6.95 -1.90
N GLU A 130 9.53 -5.74 -1.59
CA GLU A 130 10.41 -4.62 -1.31
C GLU A 130 10.76 -4.48 0.17
N PHE A 131 11.70 -3.57 0.44
CA PHE A 131 12.21 -3.29 1.77
C PHE A 131 11.10 -3.00 2.79
N SER A 132 10.13 -2.15 2.45
CA SER A 132 9.00 -1.81 3.33
C SER A 132 8.06 -3.01 3.55
N GLY A 133 7.82 -3.81 2.52
CA GLY A 133 6.97 -5.00 2.62
C GLY A 133 7.57 -6.07 3.51
N HIS A 134 8.86 -6.36 3.37
CA HIS A 134 9.57 -7.27 4.27
C HIS A 134 9.62 -6.75 5.70
N PHE A 135 9.81 -5.44 5.90
CA PHE A 135 9.85 -4.82 7.22
C PHE A 135 8.51 -4.96 7.97
N PHE A 136 7.42 -4.48 7.36
CA PHE A 136 6.10 -4.49 8.02
C PHE A 136 5.50 -5.89 8.18
N SER A 137 5.87 -6.85 7.32
CA SER A 137 5.46 -8.24 7.48
C SER A 137 5.94 -8.85 8.81
N GLY A 138 7.07 -8.38 9.33
CA GLY A 138 7.65 -8.81 10.61
C GLY A 138 7.20 -8.02 11.83
N LEU A 139 6.59 -6.84 11.66
CA LEU A 139 6.25 -5.92 12.75
C LEU A 139 4.84 -6.18 13.33
N GLN A 140 4.63 -7.40 13.83
CA GLN A 140 3.36 -7.81 14.45
C GLN A 140 3.43 -7.65 15.97
N PRO A 141 2.41 -7.07 16.64
CA PRO A 141 2.48 -6.83 18.08
C PRO A 141 2.34 -8.12 18.88
N ARG A 142 2.97 -8.19 20.06
CA ARG A 142 2.81 -9.31 21.01
C ARG A 142 1.34 -9.52 21.41
N LEU A 143 0.59 -8.42 21.48
CA LEU A 143 -0.85 -8.45 21.75
C LEU A 143 -1.66 -9.23 20.71
N ALA A 144 -1.13 -9.47 19.51
CA ALA A 144 -1.83 -10.24 18.47
C ALA A 144 -2.32 -11.60 19.01
N GLU A 145 -1.54 -12.23 19.90
CA GLU A 145 -1.84 -13.54 20.50
C GLU A 145 -2.40 -13.43 21.94
N ALA A 146 -2.59 -12.23 22.47
CA ALA A 146 -3.05 -12.04 23.84
C ALA A 146 -4.52 -12.44 24.01
N PRO A 147 -4.90 -13.11 25.12
CA PRO A 147 -6.28 -13.55 25.36
C PRO A 147 -7.32 -12.42 25.25
N VAL A 148 -6.99 -11.21 25.70
CA VAL A 148 -7.89 -10.04 25.65
C VAL A 148 -8.26 -9.65 24.22
N LEU A 149 -7.28 -9.62 23.30
CA LEU A 149 -7.54 -9.29 21.90
C LEU A 149 -8.25 -10.44 21.18
N GLN A 150 -7.87 -11.69 21.47
CA GLN A 150 -8.53 -12.87 20.90
C GLN A 150 -10.01 -12.95 21.33
N TYR A 151 -10.31 -12.66 22.60
CA TYR A 151 -11.67 -12.54 23.10
C TYR A 151 -12.44 -11.43 22.39
N LEU A 152 -11.87 -10.23 22.28
CA LEU A 152 -12.51 -9.12 21.58
C LEU A 152 -12.81 -9.46 20.11
N LYS A 153 -11.83 -10.04 19.39
CA LYS A 153 -12.01 -10.49 18.00
C LYS A 153 -13.13 -11.53 17.89
N HIS A 154 -13.19 -12.48 18.82
CA HIS A 154 -14.26 -13.49 18.86
C HIS A 154 -15.64 -12.84 19.06
N GLU A 155 -15.78 -12.00 20.08
CA GLU A 155 -17.04 -11.35 20.42
C GLU A 155 -17.55 -10.41 19.31
N VAL A 156 -16.64 -9.72 18.61
CA VAL A 156 -16.99 -8.77 17.54
C VAL A 156 -17.19 -9.47 16.20
N PHE A 157 -16.21 -10.22 15.71
CA PHE A 157 -16.23 -10.75 14.34
C PHE A 157 -16.88 -12.12 14.21
N ARG A 158 -16.84 -12.97 15.25
CA ARG A 158 -17.42 -14.33 15.18
C ARG A 158 -18.84 -14.37 15.72
N LYS A 159 -19.06 -13.82 16.92
CA LYS A 159 -20.36 -13.87 17.59
C LYS A 159 -21.34 -12.83 17.07
N ARG A 160 -20.91 -11.57 16.96
CA ARG A 160 -21.74 -10.47 16.44
C ARG A 160 -21.66 -10.32 14.91
N GLN A 161 -20.76 -11.06 14.26
CA GLN A 161 -20.58 -11.05 12.80
C GLN A 161 -20.38 -9.65 12.21
N VAL A 162 -19.69 -8.75 12.95
CA VAL A 162 -19.38 -7.41 12.46
C VAL A 162 -18.54 -7.51 11.18
N LYS A 163 -18.97 -6.83 10.11
CA LYS A 163 -18.27 -6.82 8.83
C LYS A 163 -17.48 -5.52 8.60
N VAL A 164 -17.89 -4.45 9.26
CA VAL A 164 -17.37 -3.10 9.02
C VAL A 164 -16.80 -2.53 10.30
N VAL A 165 -15.54 -2.12 10.22
CA VAL A 165 -14.88 -1.29 11.23
C VAL A 165 -14.77 0.14 10.71
N VAL A 166 -15.15 1.11 11.52
CA VAL A 166 -15.10 2.54 11.19
C VAL A 166 -14.13 3.24 12.13
N GLN A 167 -13.16 3.95 11.59
CA GLN A 167 -12.39 4.91 12.36
C GLN A 167 -13.14 6.25 12.44
N LEU A 168 -13.54 6.66 13.65
CA LEU A 168 -13.99 8.02 13.89
C LEU A 168 -12.79 8.88 14.30
N ARG A 169 -12.25 9.67 13.36
CA ARG A 169 -11.21 10.66 13.65
C ARG A 169 -11.85 12.04 13.86
N ILE A 170 -12.59 12.16 14.96
CA ILE A 170 -13.37 13.35 15.33
C ILE A 170 -12.91 13.96 16.67
N GLU A 171 -11.77 13.51 17.17
CA GLU A 171 -11.25 13.90 18.47
C GLU A 171 -10.84 15.37 18.50
N LYS A 172 -10.84 15.96 19.70
CA LYS A 172 -10.68 17.42 19.89
C LYS A 172 -9.36 17.96 19.32
N ASP A 173 -8.28 17.19 19.42
CA ASP A 173 -6.95 17.52 18.88
C ASP A 173 -6.96 17.58 17.34
N TRP A 174 -7.72 16.69 16.70
CA TRP A 174 -7.83 16.62 15.24
C TRP A 174 -8.57 17.82 14.68
N THR A 175 -9.74 18.12 15.25
CA THR A 175 -10.56 19.27 14.86
C THR A 175 -9.78 20.57 15.01
N ALA A 176 -9.09 20.75 16.15
CA ALA A 176 -8.27 21.94 16.40
C ALA A 176 -7.10 22.08 15.41
N HIS A 177 -6.49 20.98 14.96
CA HIS A 177 -5.42 21.00 13.96
C HIS A 177 -5.91 21.58 12.61
N PHE A 178 -7.06 21.11 12.12
CA PHE A 178 -7.60 21.55 10.84
C PHE A 178 -8.30 22.90 10.89
N GLU A 179 -8.94 23.28 11.99
CA GLU A 179 -9.48 24.62 12.17
C GLU A 179 -8.37 25.69 12.08
N ARG A 180 -7.20 25.43 12.68
CA ARG A 180 -6.02 26.31 12.54
C ARG A 180 -5.50 26.36 11.10
N ALA A 181 -5.53 25.23 10.39
CA ALA A 181 -5.11 25.19 8.98
C ALA A 181 -6.09 25.94 8.07
N GLN A 182 -7.40 25.86 8.32
CA GLN A 182 -8.42 26.58 7.53
C GLN A 182 -8.35 28.11 7.70
N GLN A 183 -7.88 28.61 8.85
CA GLN A 183 -7.62 30.05 9.06
C GLN A 183 -6.57 30.62 8.09
N SER A 184 -5.78 29.77 7.42
CA SER A 184 -4.84 30.16 6.36
C SER A 184 -5.46 30.27 4.95
N ASN A 185 -6.80 30.18 4.81
CA ASN A 185 -7.53 30.22 3.53
C ASN A 185 -7.15 29.09 2.54
N HIS A 186 -6.60 27.99 3.03
CA HIS A 186 -6.23 26.86 2.18
C HIS A 186 -7.37 25.84 2.11
N ASP A 187 -8.09 25.78 0.98
CA ASP A 187 -9.01 24.68 0.67
C ASP A 187 -8.24 23.50 0.09
N PHE A 188 -8.13 22.41 0.86
CA PHE A 188 -7.46 21.18 0.42
C PHE A 188 -8.28 20.34 -0.57
N GLY A 189 -9.55 20.69 -0.82
CA GLY A 189 -10.41 19.90 -1.71
C GLY A 189 -10.97 18.62 -1.08
N GLU A 190 -11.06 18.55 0.26
CA GLU A 190 -11.37 17.35 1.03
C GLU A 190 -12.11 17.66 2.34
N ASP A 191 -12.85 16.68 2.87
CA ASP A 191 -13.71 16.84 4.05
C ASP A 191 -13.04 16.29 5.32
N ASN A 192 -12.09 17.04 5.91
CA ASN A 192 -11.27 16.56 7.03
C ASN A 192 -11.88 16.76 8.43
N THR A 193 -12.93 17.56 8.56
CA THR A 193 -13.54 17.97 9.83
C THR A 193 -14.99 17.49 9.96
N LEU A 194 -15.34 16.40 9.26
CA LEU A 194 -16.69 15.82 9.33
C LEU A 194 -17.00 15.37 10.75
N ASN A 195 -18.20 15.70 11.23
CA ASN A 195 -18.71 15.13 12.47
C ASN A 195 -19.26 13.71 12.24
N PHE A 196 -19.56 12.99 13.33
CA PHE A 196 -20.02 11.60 13.23
C PHE A 196 -21.28 11.44 12.38
N ASN A 197 -22.25 12.37 12.42
CA ASN A 197 -23.47 12.26 11.62
C ASN A 197 -23.17 12.36 10.12
N GLU A 198 -22.25 13.24 9.73
CA GLU A 198 -21.86 13.38 8.33
C GLU A 198 -21.12 12.12 7.83
N ILE A 199 -20.23 11.55 8.66
CA ILE A 199 -19.55 10.29 8.37
C ILE A 199 -20.58 9.17 8.17
N PHE A 200 -21.52 8.98 9.11
CA PHE A 200 -22.54 7.93 9.01
C PHE A 200 -23.56 8.17 7.89
N SER A 201 -23.83 9.43 7.53
CA SER A 201 -24.61 9.79 6.35
C SER A 201 -23.95 9.28 5.07
N LYS A 202 -22.63 9.54 4.89
CA LYS A 202 -21.88 9.00 3.74
C LYS A 202 -21.87 7.48 3.71
N ILE A 203 -21.66 6.86 4.88
CA ILE A 203 -21.67 5.39 5.03
C ILE A 203 -23.02 4.80 4.55
N THR A 204 -24.13 5.35 5.02
CA THR A 204 -25.48 4.86 4.67
C THR A 204 -25.78 5.06 3.18
N LYS A 205 -25.35 6.18 2.59
CA LYS A 205 -25.54 6.47 1.16
C LYS A 205 -24.71 5.56 0.25
N SER A 206 -23.52 5.17 0.69
CA SER A 206 -22.62 4.30 -0.11
C SER A 206 -22.86 2.82 0.09
N MET A 207 -23.40 2.42 1.23
CA MET A 207 -23.54 1.02 1.61
C MET A 207 -24.92 0.82 2.29
N PRO A 208 -26.03 0.76 1.51
CA PRO A 208 -27.37 0.65 2.08
C PRO A 208 -27.60 -0.68 2.83
N ASP A 209 -26.91 -1.75 2.41
CA ASP A 209 -27.06 -3.10 2.98
C ASP A 209 -26.01 -3.42 4.07
N LEU A 210 -25.65 -2.44 4.90
CA LEU A 210 -24.67 -2.63 5.97
C LEU A 210 -25.10 -3.64 7.04
N GLY A 211 -26.41 -3.81 7.22
CA GLY A 211 -27.07 -4.83 8.05
C GLY A 211 -26.33 -5.19 9.34
N GLY A 212 -26.71 -4.58 10.47
CA GLY A 212 -26.29 -5.01 11.81
C GLY A 212 -25.48 -3.98 12.59
N VAL A 213 -24.46 -4.48 13.30
CA VAL A 213 -23.61 -3.69 14.20
C VAL A 213 -22.30 -3.34 13.50
N LEU A 214 -21.91 -2.07 13.57
CA LEU A 214 -20.59 -1.58 13.14
C LEU A 214 -19.68 -1.47 14.37
N TYR A 215 -18.40 -1.77 14.19
CA TYR A 215 -17.42 -1.59 15.26
C TYR A 215 -16.63 -0.30 15.02
N VAL A 216 -16.47 0.50 16.07
CA VAL A 216 -15.85 1.82 15.99
C VAL A 216 -14.50 1.80 16.69
N VAL A 217 -13.49 2.36 16.01
CA VAL A 217 -12.15 2.62 16.57
C VAL A 217 -11.90 4.11 16.65
N CYS A 218 -11.46 4.59 17.81
CA CYS A 218 -11.11 5.98 18.09
C CYS A 218 -10.42 6.08 19.46
N ASP A 219 -9.86 7.25 19.78
CA ASP A 219 -9.55 7.57 21.18
C ASP A 219 -10.85 7.93 21.92
N GLU A 220 -11.43 6.92 22.59
CA GLU A 220 -12.70 7.02 23.31
C GLU A 220 -12.70 8.07 24.43
N THR A 221 -11.52 8.43 24.95
CA THR A 221 -11.41 9.42 26.04
C THR A 221 -11.36 10.86 25.54
N ASN A 222 -11.12 11.03 24.23
CA ASN A 222 -10.91 12.33 23.59
C ASN A 222 -12.01 12.69 22.55
N LEU A 223 -13.15 12.00 22.63
CA LEU A 223 -14.33 12.30 21.82
C LEU A 223 -14.93 13.68 22.18
N PRO A 224 -15.53 14.40 21.20
CA PRO A 224 -16.14 15.71 21.43
C PRO A 224 -17.48 15.61 22.20
N VAL A 225 -18.16 14.46 22.11
CA VAL A 225 -19.44 14.13 22.77
C VAL A 225 -19.37 12.73 23.36
N SER A 226 -20.32 12.37 24.23
CA SER A 226 -20.33 11.05 24.87
C SER A 226 -20.61 9.91 23.86
N LYS A 227 -20.11 8.70 24.13
CA LYS A 227 -20.41 7.52 23.29
C LYS A 227 -21.90 7.21 23.21
N ASP A 228 -22.63 7.42 24.30
CA ASP A 228 -24.07 7.17 24.36
C ASP A 228 -24.84 8.12 23.45
N GLU A 229 -24.46 9.40 23.41
CA GLU A 229 -25.02 10.40 22.49
C GLU A 229 -24.75 10.03 21.03
N ILE A 230 -23.52 9.63 20.68
CA ILE A 230 -23.20 9.17 19.32
C ILE A 230 -24.04 7.93 18.98
N ARG A 231 -24.13 6.95 19.88
CA ARG A 231 -24.86 5.70 19.65
C ARG A 231 -26.34 5.95 19.42
N GLU A 232 -26.97 6.79 20.24
CA GLU A 232 -28.38 7.13 20.11
C GLU A 232 -28.64 7.88 18.80
N ALA A 233 -27.85 8.90 18.49
CA ALA A 233 -28.02 9.69 17.28
C ALA A 233 -27.80 8.87 16.00
N VAL A 234 -26.79 8.00 15.97
CA VAL A 234 -26.51 7.14 14.81
C VAL A 234 -27.61 6.11 14.60
N LEU A 235 -28.12 5.50 15.67
CA LEU A 235 -29.24 4.58 15.58
C LEU A 235 -30.51 5.27 15.08
N GLN A 236 -30.86 6.42 15.65
CA GLN A 236 -32.08 7.15 15.29
C GLN A 236 -32.06 7.70 13.86
N ARG A 237 -30.91 8.22 13.40
CA ARG A 237 -30.81 8.92 12.10
C ARG A 237 -30.43 8.01 10.95
N HIS A 238 -29.67 6.95 11.22
CA HIS A 238 -29.11 6.09 10.18
C HIS A 238 -29.54 4.64 10.31
N GLY A 239 -30.23 4.24 11.38
CA GLY A 239 -30.62 2.86 11.61
C GLY A 239 -29.42 1.93 11.88
N ILE A 240 -28.27 2.49 12.26
CA ILE A 240 -27.01 1.76 12.45
C ILE A 240 -26.75 1.58 13.95
N SER A 241 -26.48 0.34 14.37
CA SER A 241 -25.97 0.07 15.72
C SER A 241 -24.44 0.13 15.72
N ILE A 242 -23.84 0.71 16.76
CA ILE A 242 -22.38 0.83 16.88
C ILE A 242 -21.85 0.31 18.22
N LEU A 243 -20.63 -0.21 18.19
CA LEU A 243 -19.96 -0.89 19.31
C LEU A 243 -18.49 -0.45 19.41
N TRP A 244 -18.01 -0.21 20.64
CA TRP A 244 -16.59 0.06 20.93
C TRP A 244 -15.92 -1.09 21.71
N LYS A 245 -14.58 -1.08 21.82
CA LYS A 245 -13.86 -2.07 22.66
C LYS A 245 -14.38 -2.08 24.09
N SER A 246 -14.63 -0.91 24.68
CA SER A 246 -15.07 -0.82 26.07
C SER A 246 -16.53 -1.20 26.32
N ASP A 247 -17.28 -1.49 25.26
CA ASP A 247 -18.61 -2.10 25.37
C ASP A 247 -18.52 -3.65 25.43
N VAL A 248 -17.34 -4.22 25.16
CA VAL A 248 -17.08 -5.67 25.14
C VAL A 248 -16.13 -6.09 26.25
N LEU A 249 -15.06 -5.31 26.47
CA LEU A 249 -14.07 -5.53 27.51
C LEU A 249 -14.54 -4.97 28.84
N THR A 250 -14.19 -5.63 29.94
CA THR A 250 -14.50 -5.12 31.28
C THR A 250 -13.61 -3.93 31.63
N THR A 251 -14.03 -3.12 32.60
CA THR A 251 -13.17 -2.04 33.15
C THR A 251 -11.85 -2.59 33.69
N SER A 252 -11.85 -3.80 34.25
CA SER A 252 -10.63 -4.45 34.72
C SER A 252 -9.68 -4.80 33.57
N ASP A 253 -10.21 -5.30 32.46
CA ASP A 253 -9.40 -5.63 31.27
C ASP A 253 -8.76 -4.37 30.69
N ILE A 254 -9.51 -3.27 30.59
CA ILE A 254 -9.01 -2.00 30.06
C ILE A 254 -7.95 -1.40 30.97
N ASN A 255 -8.18 -1.41 32.29
CA ASN A 255 -7.24 -0.86 33.26
C ASN A 255 -5.94 -1.66 33.38
N ALA A 256 -5.94 -2.92 32.94
CA ALA A 256 -4.74 -3.75 32.88
C ALA A 256 -3.84 -3.43 31.66
N LEU A 257 -4.35 -2.65 30.69
CA LEU A 257 -3.65 -2.31 29.46
C LEU A 257 -3.09 -0.90 29.52
N SER A 258 -1.84 -0.72 29.09
CA SER A 258 -1.28 0.59 28.81
C SER A 258 -2.04 1.29 27.66
N LEU A 259 -1.92 2.63 27.58
CA LEU A 259 -2.54 3.40 26.49
C LEU A 259 -2.04 2.97 25.10
N LEU A 260 -0.77 2.56 25.03
CA LEU A 260 -0.17 2.04 23.81
C LEU A 260 -0.81 0.71 23.40
N GLU A 261 -0.99 -0.21 24.37
CA GLU A 261 -1.67 -1.49 24.15
C GLU A 261 -3.12 -1.33 23.73
N GLN A 262 -3.85 -0.37 24.31
CA GLN A 262 -5.22 -0.04 23.89
C GLN A 262 -5.25 0.47 22.43
N SER A 263 -4.27 1.30 22.03
CA SER A 263 -4.13 1.77 20.64
C SER A 263 -3.77 0.64 19.68
N VAL A 264 -2.93 -0.31 20.12
CA VAL A 264 -2.60 -1.53 19.37
C VAL A 264 -3.84 -2.39 19.15
N ILE A 265 -4.69 -2.56 20.17
CA ILE A 265 -5.95 -3.29 20.05
C ILE A 265 -6.85 -2.68 18.97
N ASP A 266 -7.07 -1.36 19.00
CA ASP A 266 -7.88 -0.68 17.99
C ASP A 266 -7.31 -0.88 16.58
N PHE A 267 -5.99 -0.81 16.44
CA PHE A 267 -5.31 -1.03 15.16
C PHE A 267 -5.48 -2.48 14.66
N GLU A 268 -5.30 -3.48 15.53
CA GLU A 268 -5.47 -4.89 15.16
C GLU A 268 -6.94 -5.23 14.84
N MET A 269 -7.91 -4.55 15.46
CA MET A 269 -9.33 -4.67 15.09
C MET A 269 -9.58 -4.10 13.68
N ALA A 270 -8.95 -2.99 13.30
CA ALA A 270 -9.04 -2.43 11.95
C ALA A 270 -8.42 -3.36 10.88
N LEU A 271 -7.31 -4.05 11.21
CA LEU A 271 -6.67 -5.03 10.33
C LEU A 271 -7.52 -6.30 10.11
N GLU A 272 -8.19 -6.76 11.17
CA GLU A 272 -9.06 -7.94 11.15
C GLU A 272 -10.30 -7.72 10.27
N ALA A 273 -10.85 -6.49 10.30
CA ALA A 273 -12.10 -6.11 9.65
C ALA A 273 -12.21 -6.60 8.20
N PRO A 274 -13.33 -7.20 7.76
CA PRO A 274 -13.54 -7.48 6.34
C PRO A 274 -13.59 -6.20 5.49
N CYS A 275 -14.25 -5.17 6.00
CA CYS A 275 -14.33 -3.83 5.42
C CYS A 275 -13.90 -2.79 6.45
N PHE A 276 -13.06 -1.84 6.04
CA PHE A 276 -12.58 -0.75 6.90
C PHE A 276 -12.88 0.60 6.27
N ILE A 277 -13.43 1.51 7.08
CA ILE A 277 -13.80 2.87 6.66
C ILE A 277 -13.03 3.86 7.54
N GLY A 278 -12.26 4.74 6.92
CA GLY A 278 -11.40 5.69 7.61
C GLY A 278 -11.21 7.01 6.85
N MET A 279 -10.09 7.68 7.06
CA MET A 279 -9.73 8.90 6.31
C MET A 279 -8.28 8.85 5.82
N SER A 280 -8.01 9.37 4.63
CA SER A 280 -6.69 9.31 4.01
C SER A 280 -5.63 10.19 4.69
N ARG A 281 -6.03 11.12 5.56
CA ARG A 281 -5.10 11.96 6.33
C ARG A 281 -4.67 11.34 7.66
N SER A 282 -5.34 10.28 8.10
CA SER A 282 -4.96 9.59 9.34
C SER A 282 -3.88 8.55 9.06
N THR A 283 -2.70 8.70 9.66
CA THR A 283 -1.66 7.65 9.61
C THR A 283 -2.20 6.31 10.10
N PHE A 284 -3.13 6.30 11.08
CA PHE A 284 -3.79 5.07 11.53
C PHE A 284 -4.55 4.39 10.39
N SER A 285 -5.41 5.11 9.69
CA SER A 285 -6.19 4.55 8.57
C SER A 285 -5.29 4.03 7.45
N ASN A 286 -4.27 4.81 7.10
CA ASN A 286 -3.34 4.48 6.02
C ASN A 286 -2.54 3.22 6.36
N MET A 287 -1.97 3.17 7.57
CA MET A 287 -1.22 2.00 8.04
C MET A 287 -2.10 0.78 8.27
N ALA A 288 -3.36 0.93 8.66
CA ALA A 288 -4.30 -0.19 8.73
C ALA A 288 -4.57 -0.79 7.34
N GLY A 289 -4.61 0.02 6.29
CA GLY A 289 -4.61 -0.49 4.92
C GLY A 289 -3.30 -1.19 4.56
N LEU A 290 -2.18 -0.51 4.79
CA LEU A 290 -0.86 -0.94 4.33
C LEU A 290 -0.37 -2.22 5.02
N GLU A 291 -0.47 -2.31 6.34
CA GLU A 291 -0.06 -3.52 7.06
C GLU A 291 -0.99 -4.69 6.74
N LYS A 292 -2.27 -4.45 6.48
CA LYS A 292 -3.18 -5.51 6.03
C LYS A 292 -2.79 -6.04 4.66
N PHE A 293 -2.43 -5.16 3.73
CA PHE A 293 -1.88 -5.53 2.43
C PHE A 293 -0.62 -6.40 2.58
N TYR A 294 0.36 -5.97 3.39
CA TYR A 294 1.59 -6.73 3.62
C TYR A 294 1.35 -8.07 4.33
N ARG A 295 0.55 -8.10 5.38
CA ARG A 295 0.28 -9.32 6.17
C ARG A 295 -0.54 -10.35 5.39
N ARG A 296 -1.51 -9.90 4.58
CA ARG A 296 -2.35 -10.80 3.76
C ARG A 296 -1.72 -11.17 2.42
N ARG A 297 -0.68 -10.43 1.97
CA ARG A 297 -0.01 -10.63 0.68
C ARG A 297 -0.99 -10.57 -0.49
N SER A 298 -1.94 -9.64 -0.40
CA SER A 298 -3.02 -9.47 -1.35
C SER A 298 -3.49 -8.01 -1.36
N ALA A 299 -3.82 -7.49 -2.54
CA ALA A 299 -4.41 -6.15 -2.67
C ALA A 299 -5.64 -5.97 -1.76
N LEU A 300 -5.81 -4.77 -1.22
CA LEU A 300 -6.93 -4.44 -0.36
C LEU A 300 -8.25 -4.54 -1.12
N GLN A 301 -9.23 -5.15 -0.46
CA GLN A 301 -10.62 -5.20 -0.92
C GLN A 301 -11.50 -4.51 0.11
N HIS A 302 -12.55 -3.83 -0.35
CA HIS A 302 -13.59 -3.22 0.50
C HIS A 302 -13.06 -2.25 1.58
N HIS A 303 -12.07 -1.42 1.24
CA HIS A 303 -11.63 -0.31 2.09
C HIS A 303 -12.09 1.02 1.52
N PHE A 304 -12.50 1.94 2.41
CA PHE A 304 -13.11 3.20 2.02
C PHE A 304 -12.59 4.38 2.85
N ILE A 305 -12.68 5.57 2.27
CA ILE A 305 -12.43 6.83 2.94
C ILE A 305 -13.68 7.72 2.95
N TYR A 306 -13.92 8.45 4.04
CA TYR A 306 -15.03 9.41 4.12
C TYR A 306 -14.62 10.87 3.83
N ASN A 307 -13.31 11.18 3.80
CA ASN A 307 -12.83 12.54 3.54
C ASN A 307 -12.71 12.87 2.02
N LEU A 308 -13.12 11.96 1.14
CA LEU A 308 -13.38 12.31 -0.27
C LEU A 308 -14.61 13.21 -0.34
N ARG A 309 -14.50 14.34 -1.06
CA ARG A 309 -15.61 15.29 -1.24
C ARG A 309 -16.84 14.64 -1.86
N GLY A 310 -18.00 15.15 -1.47
CA GLY A 310 -19.30 14.69 -1.94
C GLY A 310 -20.00 13.81 -0.92
N GLU A 311 -21.15 13.25 -1.29
CA GLU A 311 -22.06 12.59 -0.34
C GLU A 311 -21.78 11.11 -0.11
N GLN A 312 -20.80 10.54 -0.81
CA GLN A 312 -20.47 9.12 -0.78
C GLN A 312 -19.05 8.88 -0.28
N LEU A 313 -18.81 7.69 0.25
CA LEU A 313 -17.49 7.17 0.51
C LEU A 313 -16.67 7.00 -0.78
N GLY A 314 -15.37 7.28 -0.71
CA GLY A 314 -14.42 6.92 -1.75
C GLY A 314 -13.83 5.53 -1.52
N ARG A 315 -13.85 4.66 -2.53
CA ARG A 315 -13.16 3.35 -2.44
C ARG A 315 -11.64 3.56 -2.53
N ARG A 316 -10.89 2.94 -1.63
CA ARG A 316 -9.43 2.98 -1.59
C ARG A 316 -8.83 1.93 -2.54
N TYR A 317 -7.88 2.34 -3.40
CA TYR A 317 -7.19 1.47 -4.39
C TYR A 317 -5.67 1.38 -4.24
N ASP A 318 -5.09 2.22 -3.38
CA ASP A 318 -3.65 2.42 -3.22
C ASP A 318 -2.98 1.56 -2.14
N ASN A 319 -3.72 0.59 -1.58
CA ASN A 319 -3.27 -0.27 -0.48
C ASN A 319 -2.83 0.45 0.80
N GLY A 320 -3.20 1.70 1.06
CA GLY A 320 -2.81 2.40 2.31
C GLY A 320 -1.73 3.49 2.14
N SER A 321 -1.19 3.68 0.94
CA SER A 321 0.05 4.45 0.73
C SER A 321 -0.10 5.97 0.57
N TYR A 322 -1.15 6.44 -0.11
CA TYR A 322 -1.37 7.85 -0.38
C TYR A 322 -2.27 8.52 0.65
N ILE A 323 -2.16 9.85 0.70
CA ILE A 323 -2.89 10.71 1.65
C ILE A 323 -3.92 11.62 1.00
N VAL A 324 -3.79 11.89 -0.31
CA VAL A 324 -4.71 12.76 -1.06
C VAL A 324 -5.93 11.94 -1.49
N PRO A 325 -7.17 12.28 -1.05
CA PRO A 325 -8.36 11.48 -1.29
C PRO A 325 -8.60 11.11 -2.76
N ALA A 326 -8.41 12.06 -3.68
CA ALA A 326 -8.59 11.82 -5.11
C ALA A 326 -7.63 10.76 -5.64
N THR A 327 -6.35 10.82 -5.26
CA THR A 327 -5.34 9.81 -5.64
C THR A 327 -5.62 8.46 -4.99
N VAL A 328 -5.98 8.44 -3.71
CA VAL A 328 -6.33 7.22 -2.96
C VAL A 328 -7.50 6.48 -3.63
N CYS A 329 -8.41 7.23 -4.23
CA CYS A 329 -9.60 6.71 -4.91
C CYS A 329 -9.44 6.55 -6.42
N ASP A 330 -8.24 6.74 -6.98
CA ASP A 330 -8.02 6.57 -8.42
C ASP A 330 -8.00 5.06 -8.78
N PRO A 331 -8.99 4.56 -9.54
CA PRO A 331 -9.07 3.15 -9.93
C PRO A 331 -7.90 2.64 -10.77
N LEU A 332 -7.09 3.53 -11.38
CA LEU A 332 -5.87 3.11 -12.09
C LEU A 332 -4.92 2.31 -11.18
N LEU A 333 -4.86 2.65 -9.88
CA LEU A 333 -4.01 1.96 -8.91
C LEU A 333 -4.39 0.49 -8.69
N ALA A 334 -5.63 0.10 -9.01
CA ALA A 334 -6.05 -1.30 -8.92
C ALA A 334 -5.42 -2.20 -9.98
N ARG A 335 -4.93 -1.65 -11.11
CA ARG A 335 -4.32 -2.39 -12.22
C ARG A 335 -5.17 -3.60 -12.63
N VAL A 336 -6.46 -3.36 -12.80
CA VAL A 336 -7.43 -4.41 -13.14
C VAL A 336 -7.08 -4.95 -14.52
N PRO A 337 -6.75 -6.25 -14.67
CA PRO A 337 -6.44 -6.82 -15.97
C PRO A 337 -7.69 -6.80 -16.86
N LEU A 338 -7.50 -6.58 -18.15
CA LEU A 338 -8.56 -6.59 -19.16
C LEU A 338 -9.11 -8.00 -19.39
N ALA A 339 -8.23 -9.01 -19.34
CA ALA A 339 -8.59 -10.42 -19.45
C ALA A 339 -8.16 -11.21 -18.20
N PRO A 340 -8.91 -12.24 -17.80
CA PRO A 340 -8.53 -13.11 -16.70
C PRO A 340 -7.21 -13.84 -17.01
N PRO A 341 -6.40 -14.14 -15.98
CA PRO A 341 -5.16 -14.89 -16.16
C PRO A 341 -5.45 -16.32 -16.64
N HIS A 342 -4.59 -16.83 -17.51
CA HIS A 342 -4.57 -18.21 -17.97
C HIS A 342 -3.45 -19.00 -17.28
N TYR A 343 -3.62 -20.31 -17.09
CA TYR A 343 -2.67 -21.14 -16.32
C TYR A 343 -1.26 -21.20 -16.94
N ALA A 344 -1.16 -20.98 -18.26
CA ALA A 344 0.11 -20.97 -19.00
C ALA A 344 0.75 -19.58 -19.10
N ASP A 345 0.12 -18.55 -18.51
CA ASP A 345 0.68 -17.22 -18.50
C ASP A 345 1.89 -17.16 -17.58
N VAL A 346 2.90 -16.39 -17.99
CA VAL A 346 4.14 -16.17 -17.25
C VAL A 346 4.37 -14.68 -17.05
N VAL A 347 4.98 -14.34 -15.91
CA VAL A 347 5.32 -12.97 -15.58
C VAL A 347 6.82 -12.77 -15.78
N PHE A 348 7.18 -11.81 -16.62
CA PHE A 348 8.56 -11.33 -16.76
C PHE A 348 8.71 -9.98 -16.04
N PRO A 349 9.90 -9.64 -15.50
CA PRO A 349 10.14 -8.35 -14.85
C PRO A 349 10.26 -7.26 -15.92
N ILE A 350 9.14 -6.59 -16.19
CA ILE A 350 8.99 -5.53 -17.18
C ILE A 350 8.35 -4.32 -16.50
N THR A 351 8.86 -3.14 -16.81
CA THR A 351 8.27 -1.86 -16.45
C THR A 351 7.54 -1.30 -17.68
N LEU A 352 6.24 -1.10 -17.56
CA LEU A 352 5.43 -0.28 -18.48
C LEU A 352 5.28 1.11 -17.88
N ILE A 353 5.64 2.14 -18.64
CA ILE A 353 5.31 3.53 -18.33
C ILE A 353 4.35 4.01 -19.40
N ALA A 354 3.15 4.43 -19.03
CA ALA A 354 2.17 4.99 -19.95
C ALA A 354 1.77 6.39 -19.52
N HIS A 355 1.72 7.33 -20.46
CA HIS A 355 1.14 8.64 -20.21
C HIS A 355 -0.36 8.57 -20.41
N ILE A 356 -1.11 8.82 -19.34
CA ILE A 356 -2.57 8.80 -19.34
C ILE A 356 -3.07 10.24 -19.22
N SER A 357 -3.90 10.69 -20.16
CA SER A 357 -4.43 12.05 -20.19
C SER A 357 -5.04 12.42 -18.83
N THR A 358 -4.81 13.65 -18.37
CA THR A 358 -5.26 14.20 -17.08
C THR A 358 -4.76 13.47 -15.81
N HIS A 359 -3.95 12.42 -15.94
CA HIS A 359 -3.28 11.74 -14.82
C HIS A 359 -1.75 11.98 -14.87
N GLY A 360 -1.15 11.87 -16.05
CA GLY A 360 0.30 11.91 -16.24
C GLY A 360 0.89 10.51 -16.46
N ASP A 361 2.18 10.35 -16.17
CA ASP A 361 2.87 9.08 -16.31
C ASP A 361 2.42 8.10 -15.20
N PHE A 362 1.88 6.97 -15.62
CA PHE A 362 1.50 5.84 -14.78
C PHE A 362 2.45 4.67 -15.02
N THR A 363 3.01 4.13 -13.95
CA THR A 363 3.97 3.03 -14.01
C THR A 363 3.37 1.71 -13.51
N THR A 364 3.55 0.66 -14.29
CA THR A 364 3.30 -0.72 -13.91
C THR A 364 4.60 -1.51 -13.98
N GLU A 365 5.12 -1.91 -12.83
CA GLU A 365 6.17 -2.91 -12.73
C GLU A 365 5.51 -4.28 -12.57
N SER A 366 5.71 -5.19 -13.52
CA SER A 366 5.04 -6.49 -13.49
C SER A 366 5.66 -7.47 -12.49
N ALA A 367 6.96 -7.39 -12.24
CA ALA A 367 7.66 -8.19 -11.23
C ALA A 367 9.04 -7.62 -10.94
N LEU A 368 9.60 -7.95 -9.76
CA LEU A 368 11.04 -7.84 -9.51
C LEU A 368 11.74 -9.10 -10.01
N SER A 369 12.97 -8.96 -10.47
CA SER A 369 13.82 -10.12 -10.76
C SER A 369 14.01 -10.97 -9.49
N GLY A 370 13.55 -12.22 -9.51
CA GLY A 370 13.56 -13.11 -8.35
C GLY A 370 12.47 -12.83 -7.30
N GLY A 371 11.55 -11.89 -7.56
CA GLY A 371 10.39 -11.62 -6.71
C GLY A 371 9.32 -12.71 -6.81
N ALA A 372 8.53 -12.85 -5.74
CA ALA A 372 7.40 -13.78 -5.67
C ALA A 372 6.08 -13.15 -6.10
N TYR A 373 5.98 -11.82 -6.06
CA TYR A 373 4.77 -11.07 -6.36
C TYR A 373 4.94 -10.14 -7.56
N GLY A 374 3.83 -9.92 -8.25
CA GLY A 374 3.81 -9.16 -9.48
C GLY A 374 2.47 -8.53 -9.78
N ASN A 375 2.49 -7.51 -10.63
CA ASN A 375 1.29 -6.90 -11.18
C ASN A 375 1.01 -7.47 -12.59
N PRO A 376 -0.25 -7.52 -13.02
CA PRO A 376 -0.54 -7.63 -14.44
C PRO A 376 0.13 -6.48 -15.19
N LEU A 377 0.76 -6.76 -16.34
CA LEU A 377 1.40 -5.72 -17.16
C LEU A 377 0.34 -4.95 -17.95
N CYS A 378 -0.38 -4.06 -17.26
CA CYS A 378 -1.48 -3.28 -17.80
C CYS A 378 -1.49 -1.84 -17.29
N CYS A 379 -2.19 -0.98 -18.01
CA CYS A 379 -2.52 0.39 -17.60
C CYS A 379 -3.84 0.84 -18.23
N GLY A 380 -4.33 2.00 -17.76
CA GLY A 380 -5.64 2.52 -18.15
C GLY A 380 -6.79 1.78 -17.49
N GLN A 381 -8.02 2.17 -17.84
CA GLN A 381 -9.23 1.61 -17.27
C GLN A 381 -10.29 1.42 -18.35
N ARG A 382 -10.81 0.20 -18.46
CA ARG A 382 -11.95 -0.08 -19.35
C ARG A 382 -13.20 0.65 -18.85
N GLY A 383 -13.85 1.42 -19.72
CA GLY A 383 -15.06 2.16 -19.37
C GLY A 383 -14.81 3.26 -18.36
N ASP A 384 -13.62 3.88 -18.42
CA ASP A 384 -13.23 4.93 -17.50
C ASP A 384 -14.22 6.10 -17.53
N THR A 385 -14.86 6.38 -16.39
CA THR A 385 -15.81 7.48 -16.26
C THR A 385 -15.15 8.85 -16.38
N ALA A 386 -13.85 8.95 -16.10
CA ALA A 386 -13.06 10.16 -16.33
C ALA A 386 -12.67 10.35 -17.81
N LYS A 387 -13.01 9.38 -18.69
CA LYS A 387 -12.73 9.39 -20.13
C LYS A 387 -11.25 9.61 -20.46
N ARG A 388 -10.36 9.03 -19.64
CA ARG A 388 -8.92 9.12 -19.83
C ARG A 388 -8.47 8.21 -20.96
N THR A 389 -7.47 8.66 -21.71
CA THR A 389 -6.89 7.94 -22.84
C THR A 389 -5.38 7.82 -22.68
N ILE A 390 -4.79 6.80 -23.28
CA ILE A 390 -3.34 6.62 -23.34
C ILE A 390 -2.79 7.47 -24.49
N GLU A 391 -1.87 8.39 -24.19
CA GLU A 391 -1.22 9.27 -25.18
C GLU A 391 0.14 8.73 -25.65
N GLY A 392 0.74 7.84 -24.86
CA GLY A 392 2.02 7.24 -25.17
C GLY A 392 2.44 6.20 -24.14
N PHE A 393 3.42 5.38 -24.49
CA PHE A 393 3.98 4.38 -23.58
C PHE A 393 5.43 4.00 -23.90
N SER A 394 6.10 3.38 -22.94
CA SER A 394 7.36 2.66 -23.12
C SER A 394 7.39 1.39 -22.28
N PHE A 395 8.19 0.42 -22.72
CA PHE A 395 8.46 -0.81 -21.99
C PHE A 395 9.96 -0.95 -21.74
N THR A 396 10.34 -1.37 -20.53
CA THR A 396 11.71 -1.72 -20.16
C THR A 396 11.74 -3.08 -19.49
N SER A 397 12.51 -4.03 -20.04
CA SER A 397 12.72 -5.35 -19.46
C SER A 397 14.04 -5.40 -18.70
N GLN A 398 14.04 -6.10 -17.55
CA GLN A 398 15.25 -6.42 -16.81
C GLN A 398 15.94 -7.70 -17.35
N LEU A 399 15.36 -8.38 -18.36
CA LEU A 399 15.89 -9.60 -18.95
C LEU A 399 16.41 -9.33 -20.36
N ALA A 400 17.73 -9.46 -20.55
CA ALA A 400 18.37 -9.28 -21.85
C ALA A 400 17.82 -10.27 -22.90
N ASP A 401 17.58 -11.52 -22.50
CA ASP A 401 17.11 -12.59 -23.40
C ASP A 401 15.63 -12.48 -23.79
N LEU A 402 14.87 -11.57 -23.18
CA LEU A 402 13.48 -11.34 -23.55
C LEU A 402 13.40 -10.69 -24.93
N GLY A 403 14.08 -9.55 -25.11
CA GLY A 403 14.04 -8.69 -26.29
C GLY A 403 12.62 -8.28 -26.68
N ILE A 404 12.27 -6.99 -26.59
CA ILE A 404 10.93 -6.52 -27.01
C ILE A 404 11.08 -5.34 -27.96
N GLU A 405 10.24 -5.37 -28.99
CA GLU A 405 10.01 -4.24 -29.88
C GLU A 405 8.53 -3.88 -29.88
N TYR A 406 8.23 -2.59 -29.92
CA TYR A 406 6.86 -2.09 -29.92
C TYR A 406 6.71 -0.84 -30.76
N ARG A 407 5.48 -0.54 -31.17
CA ARG A 407 5.10 0.69 -31.86
C ARG A 407 3.71 1.11 -31.46
N ALA A 408 3.41 2.39 -31.64
CA ALA A 408 2.10 2.96 -31.39
C ALA A 408 1.49 3.49 -32.69
N GLN A 409 0.17 3.40 -32.81
CA GLN A 409 -0.58 4.13 -33.82
C GLN A 409 -1.01 5.46 -33.23
N LEU A 410 -0.57 6.55 -33.86
CA LEU A 410 -0.84 7.93 -33.45
C LEU A 410 -2.29 8.33 -33.76
N ASP A 411 -2.70 9.48 -33.24
CA ASP A 411 -4.06 10.02 -33.39
C ASP A 411 -4.50 10.15 -34.87
N ASP A 412 -3.55 10.47 -35.76
CA ASP A 412 -3.76 10.60 -37.21
C ASP A 412 -3.76 9.26 -37.98
N GLY A 413 -3.61 8.14 -37.27
CA GLY A 413 -3.58 6.79 -37.83
C GLY A 413 -2.20 6.33 -38.33
N THR A 414 -1.18 7.19 -38.30
CA THR A 414 0.19 6.82 -38.67
C THR A 414 0.84 5.98 -37.58
N TRP A 415 1.81 5.14 -37.97
CA TRP A 415 2.57 4.32 -37.03
C TRP A 415 3.91 4.97 -36.72
N THR A 416 4.32 4.91 -35.45
CA THR A 416 5.72 5.15 -35.10
C THR A 416 6.63 4.08 -35.74
N GLU A 417 7.92 4.35 -35.81
CA GLU A 417 8.91 3.28 -36.02
C GLU A 417 8.78 2.19 -34.93
N TRP A 418 9.32 1.01 -35.20
CA TRP A 418 9.51 0.00 -34.17
C TRP A 418 10.58 0.48 -33.20
N LEU A 419 10.20 0.60 -31.93
CA LEU A 419 11.04 1.07 -30.85
C LEU A 419 11.45 -0.10 -29.98
N THR A 420 12.62 0.04 -29.36
CA THR A 420 13.17 -0.89 -28.38
C THR A 420 13.19 -0.24 -27.00
N GLN A 421 13.21 -1.10 -25.97
CA GLN A 421 13.47 -0.83 -24.55
C GLN A 421 13.62 0.65 -24.14
N GLY A 422 12.66 1.16 -23.37
CA GLY A 422 12.72 2.48 -22.74
C GLY A 422 12.42 3.67 -23.66
N ARG A 423 12.46 3.51 -24.98
CA ARG A 423 12.09 4.59 -25.93
C ARG A 423 10.58 4.84 -25.91
N PHE A 424 10.17 6.10 -25.80
CA PHE A 424 8.76 6.44 -25.66
C PHE A 424 8.04 6.50 -27.01
N ALA A 425 6.94 5.76 -27.15
CA ALA A 425 6.05 5.77 -28.30
C ALA A 425 4.85 6.70 -28.03
N GLY A 426 4.56 7.65 -28.91
CA GLY A 426 3.47 8.62 -28.72
C GLY A 426 3.92 9.94 -28.09
N ALA A 427 3.01 10.61 -27.38
CA ALA A 427 3.22 11.95 -26.82
C ALA A 427 2.88 12.01 -25.32
N ARG A 428 3.30 13.11 -24.67
CA ARG A 428 2.93 13.44 -23.30
C ARG A 428 2.30 14.82 -23.24
N GLY A 429 1.13 14.95 -22.62
CA GLY A 429 0.47 16.21 -22.33
C GLY A 429 -0.01 16.97 -23.56
N LEU A 430 -0.15 16.30 -24.71
CA LEU A 430 -0.60 16.93 -25.96
C LEU A 430 -2.07 16.66 -26.27
N SER A 431 -2.78 15.90 -25.41
CA SER A 431 -4.17 15.50 -25.65
C SER A 431 -4.34 14.75 -26.98
N LEU A 432 -3.31 14.00 -27.39
CA LEU A 432 -3.29 13.18 -28.60
C LEU A 432 -3.39 11.70 -28.19
N PRO A 433 -4.59 11.10 -28.20
CA PRO A 433 -4.75 9.70 -27.83
C PRO A 433 -4.13 8.77 -28.87
N LEU A 434 -3.61 7.63 -28.41
CA LEU A 434 -3.22 6.55 -29.31
C LEU A 434 -4.46 5.84 -29.88
N ARG A 435 -4.32 5.33 -31.10
CA ARG A 435 -5.35 4.55 -31.83
C ARG A 435 -5.12 3.05 -31.77
N GLY A 436 -3.95 2.63 -31.28
CA GLY A 436 -3.59 1.24 -31.06
C GLY A 436 -2.10 1.06 -30.86
N PHE A 437 -1.68 -0.20 -30.78
CA PHE A 437 -0.29 -0.56 -30.56
C PHE A 437 0.02 -1.96 -31.09
N SER A 438 1.31 -2.23 -31.28
CA SER A 438 1.83 -3.56 -31.60
C SER A 438 3.08 -3.82 -30.76
N LEU A 439 3.32 -5.08 -30.39
CA LEU A 439 4.51 -5.52 -29.68
C LEU A 439 4.89 -6.92 -30.17
N ARG A 440 6.19 -7.20 -30.20
CA ARG A 440 6.76 -8.52 -30.51
C ARG A 440 7.96 -8.86 -29.65
N MET A 441 8.15 -10.15 -29.40
CA MET A 441 9.35 -10.69 -28.77
C MET A 441 10.44 -10.87 -29.85
N THR A 442 11.67 -10.48 -29.53
CA THR A 442 12.83 -10.55 -30.43
C THR A 442 14.02 -11.29 -29.83
N GLY A 443 14.02 -11.52 -28.52
CA GLY A 443 15.08 -12.26 -27.83
C GLY A 443 14.87 -13.78 -27.86
N ALA A 444 15.81 -14.52 -27.28
CA ALA A 444 15.82 -15.98 -27.25
C ALA A 444 14.58 -16.58 -26.57
N LEU A 445 13.93 -15.85 -25.65
CA LEU A 445 12.70 -16.32 -25.01
C LEU A 445 11.53 -16.46 -25.99
N SER A 446 11.54 -15.80 -27.16
CA SER A 446 10.51 -15.96 -28.21
C SER A 446 10.37 -17.39 -28.73
N LEU A 447 11.41 -18.23 -28.56
CA LEU A 447 11.39 -19.64 -28.96
C LEU A 447 10.42 -20.49 -28.12
N ASN A 448 10.16 -20.08 -26.87
CA ASN A 448 9.36 -20.84 -25.91
C ASN A 448 8.10 -20.10 -25.45
N TYR A 449 8.00 -18.81 -25.76
CA TYR A 449 6.94 -17.93 -25.30
C TYR A 449 6.40 -17.11 -26.45
N VAL A 450 5.16 -16.64 -26.27
CA VAL A 450 4.44 -15.72 -27.15
C VAL A 450 3.81 -14.64 -26.29
N CYS A 451 3.69 -13.41 -26.80
CA CYS A 451 2.92 -12.37 -26.14
C CYS A 451 1.57 -12.12 -26.81
N TYR A 452 0.55 -11.83 -26.00
CA TYR A 452 -0.78 -11.37 -26.42
C TYR A 452 -0.96 -9.92 -26.03
N LEU A 453 -1.56 -9.16 -26.94
CA LEU A 453 -1.88 -7.74 -26.78
C LEU A 453 -3.38 -7.61 -26.60
N ILE A 454 -3.81 -6.96 -25.52
CA ILE A 454 -5.22 -6.81 -25.19
C ILE A 454 -5.51 -5.33 -24.98
N ALA A 455 -6.57 -4.81 -25.58
CA ALA A 455 -6.91 -3.39 -25.56
C ALA A 455 -8.41 -3.16 -25.33
N SER A 456 -8.70 -2.06 -24.64
CA SER A 456 -10.03 -1.45 -24.59
C SER A 456 -9.97 -0.11 -25.31
N PHE A 457 -11.00 0.17 -26.12
CA PHE A 457 -11.10 1.39 -26.90
C PHE A 457 -12.38 2.15 -26.57
N SER A 458 -12.30 3.48 -26.65
CA SER A 458 -13.39 4.36 -26.22
C SER A 458 -14.70 4.11 -26.96
N GLY A 459 -15.78 3.92 -26.21
CA GLY A 459 -17.10 3.65 -26.79
C GLY A 459 -17.27 2.27 -27.44
N LYS A 460 -16.27 1.37 -27.36
CA LYS A 460 -16.40 -0.02 -27.82
C LYS A 460 -16.60 -0.95 -26.61
N PRO A 461 -17.65 -1.80 -26.62
CA PRO A 461 -17.90 -2.71 -25.50
C PRO A 461 -16.90 -3.86 -25.47
N ASP A 462 -16.45 -4.33 -26.62
CA ASP A 462 -15.60 -5.52 -26.73
C ASP A 462 -14.11 -5.19 -26.66
N LEU A 463 -13.35 -6.13 -26.10
CA LEU A 463 -11.89 -6.06 -26.07
C LEU A 463 -11.33 -6.49 -27.43
N VAL A 464 -10.27 -5.85 -27.86
CA VAL A 464 -9.44 -6.36 -28.96
C VAL A 464 -8.32 -7.18 -28.34
N GLN A 465 -8.15 -8.42 -28.81
CA GLN A 465 -7.07 -9.30 -28.40
C GLN A 465 -6.40 -9.89 -29.63
N VAL A 466 -5.08 -9.73 -29.72
CA VAL A 466 -4.26 -10.21 -30.83
C VAL A 466 -2.97 -10.84 -30.33
N GLU A 467 -2.34 -11.67 -31.17
CA GLU A 467 -1.02 -12.25 -30.90
C GLU A 467 0.10 -11.27 -31.31
N GLU A 468 1.31 -11.51 -30.83
CA GLU A 468 2.51 -10.78 -31.23
C GLU A 468 2.65 -10.66 -32.76
N GLY A 469 3.12 -9.50 -33.22
CA GLY A 469 3.26 -9.21 -34.65
C GLY A 469 1.96 -8.83 -35.38
N GLN A 470 0.79 -8.91 -34.72
CA GLN A 470 -0.46 -8.33 -35.20
C GLN A 470 -0.68 -6.92 -34.61
N ASP A 471 -1.50 -6.11 -35.29
CA ASP A 471 -1.82 -4.76 -34.84
C ASP A 471 -3.05 -4.77 -33.94
N CYS A 472 -2.88 -4.33 -32.69
CA CYS A 472 -3.97 -4.18 -31.73
C CYS A 472 -4.62 -2.80 -31.90
N VAL A 473 -5.56 -2.73 -32.84
CA VAL A 473 -6.27 -1.51 -33.25
C VAL A 473 -7.78 -1.74 -33.23
N ALA A 474 -8.55 -0.69 -32.96
CA ALA A 474 -9.97 -0.65 -33.28
C ALA A 474 -10.18 -0.09 -34.70
N GLU A 475 -11.43 -0.14 -35.18
CA GLU A 475 -11.83 0.63 -36.37
C GLU A 475 -11.50 2.12 -36.21
N THR A 476 -11.32 2.84 -37.31
CA THR A 476 -10.90 4.25 -37.31
C THR A 476 -11.83 5.12 -36.46
N SER A 477 -11.25 5.97 -35.57
CA SER A 477 -11.85 6.98 -34.66
C SER A 477 -11.92 6.67 -33.15
N HIS A 478 -11.60 5.44 -32.70
CA HIS A 478 -11.61 5.12 -31.26
C HIS A 478 -10.26 5.32 -30.58
N SER A 479 -10.26 5.81 -29.34
CA SER A 479 -9.04 6.09 -28.57
C SER A 479 -8.72 4.92 -27.66
N LEU A 480 -7.44 4.60 -27.51
CA LEU A 480 -6.97 3.59 -26.58
C LEU A 480 -7.20 4.05 -25.13
N GLU A 481 -8.07 3.35 -24.39
CA GLU A 481 -8.41 3.66 -22.98
C GLU A 481 -7.61 2.81 -22.01
N ALA A 482 -7.32 1.57 -22.38
CA ALA A 482 -6.59 0.61 -21.54
C ALA A 482 -5.85 -0.41 -22.39
N MET A 483 -4.73 -0.90 -21.87
CA MET A 483 -3.93 -1.95 -22.50
C MET A 483 -3.42 -2.96 -21.49
N GLN A 484 -3.23 -4.20 -21.94
CA GLN A 484 -2.60 -5.28 -21.19
C GLN A 484 -1.72 -6.11 -22.12
N ILE A 485 -0.55 -6.48 -21.62
CA ILE A 485 0.36 -7.44 -22.27
C ILE A 485 0.39 -8.71 -21.43
N VAL A 486 0.25 -9.87 -22.08
CA VAL A 486 0.34 -11.18 -21.42
C VAL A 486 1.37 -12.03 -22.14
N PHE A 487 2.30 -12.64 -21.40
CA PHE A 487 3.23 -13.61 -21.96
C PHE A 487 2.74 -15.01 -21.63
N ARG A 488 2.80 -15.93 -22.60
CA ARG A 488 2.32 -17.30 -22.45
C ARG A 488 3.33 -18.28 -23.01
N ARG A 489 3.47 -19.44 -22.36
CA ARG A 489 4.27 -20.54 -22.88
C ARG A 489 3.63 -21.11 -24.15
N ARG A 490 4.44 -21.31 -25.19
CA ARG A 490 4.04 -21.93 -26.47
C ARG A 490 3.65 -23.40 -26.29
#